data_AF-A0A7Y3NTJ1-F1
#
_entry.id   AF-A0A7Y3NTJ1-F1
#
_cell.length_a   1.000
_cell.length_b   1.000
_cell.length_c   1.000
_cell.angle_alpha   90.00
_cell.angle_beta   90.00
_cell.angle_gamma   90.00
#
_symmetry.space_group_name_H-M   'P 1'
#
loop_
_entity.id
_entity.type
_entity.pdbx_description
1 polymer ?
#
loop_
_entity_poly.entity_id
_entity_poly.type
_entity_poly.pdbx_seq_one_letter_code
_entity_poly.pdbx_strand_id
1 'polypeptide(L)'
;MALQLVVILIIGLLTLFLANEGAFSALLLLCSSILASTLAMGVYEPASHLMPLKIQALGFARGATFLLVFLLGFSVLRGLFDYFVRTDVALPLWPNRLAGGVLGFFTAMVVVGSGLIGLQMLPLPTSIAGYDRYPSAKGMDEPSSGVWLDPDGFTQGIWELMSGNSLGGPKAFAEVHPDLLRELYGYRNTVQFSDWHTLPANLLKVPFASSIIKVNALEFLGIPDPSNGQIFLVRAFVNHGSQEPDVSSLQSYFRITPTQVRLVTNMGRQYYPIGYLKYGLHFKPVNSQTPIVDDYQPYKGHRRVIENWVFRIGKHETPTLFEMKATARVALSPIIQASAKGTLPTIAASYYPQHPYNNSTMTLTAKIPSGLGPVKFVVLPTSIGMNQMEGLAHDALNRLDQIHHDLDVDHQPAWVNSVNNIKGTPTAAAASQFYNVALRINGTANDGTVSWSDALATLLASQVGQTTDQCRTRIVTYFNNSILPLIKTQSSLIYTTDVSGKIAKPLHVAPGSWTIIAWCFNSDGAWIWMKNITLHQQQNNAIDLGPNSYAAGYLTK
;
A
#
# COMPACT_ATOMS: atom_id res chain seq x y z
N MET A 1 16.94 9.65 3.47
CA MET A 1 18.01 10.23 4.32
C MET A 1 17.59 10.43 5.78
N ALA A 2 16.42 11.02 6.08
CA ALA A 2 16.01 11.27 7.47
C ALA A 2 15.97 9.99 8.33
N LEU A 3 15.38 8.90 7.81
CA LEU A 3 15.35 7.61 8.52
C LEU A 3 16.74 7.09 8.85
N GLN A 4 17.70 7.23 7.93
CA GLN A 4 19.07 6.76 8.13
C GLN A 4 19.72 7.50 9.31
N LEU A 5 19.61 8.84 9.35
CA LEU A 5 20.14 9.66 10.44
C LEU A 5 19.54 9.26 11.79
N VAL A 6 18.23 9.01 11.84
CA VAL A 6 17.55 8.55 13.05
C VAL A 6 18.06 7.18 13.48
N VAL A 7 18.22 6.23 12.55
CA VAL A 7 18.75 4.89 12.85
C VAL A 7 20.17 4.96 13.41
N ILE A 8 21.06 5.74 12.79
CA ILE A 8 22.44 5.92 13.25
C ILE A 8 22.46 6.54 14.65
N LEU A 9 21.63 7.55 14.89
CA LEU A 9 21.52 8.22 16.18
C LEU A 9 21.06 7.25 17.26
N ILE A 10 20.03 6.44 17.00
CA ILE A 10 19.53 5.44 17.95
C ILE A 10 20.61 4.38 18.25
N ILE A 11 21.30 3.87 17.22
CA ILE A 11 22.37 2.90 17.40
C ILE A 11 23.50 3.50 18.26
N GLY A 12 23.93 4.74 17.97
CA GLY A 12 24.96 5.44 18.71
C GLY A 12 24.59 5.69 20.18
N LEU A 13 23.36 6.14 20.43
CA LEU A 13 22.88 6.39 21.80
C LEU A 13 22.77 5.10 22.62
N LEU A 14 22.24 4.02 22.04
CA LEU A 14 22.17 2.72 22.71
C LEU A 14 23.57 2.15 22.99
N THR A 15 24.49 2.29 22.03
CA THR A 15 25.88 1.86 22.19
C THR A 15 26.58 2.59 23.33
N LEU A 16 26.45 3.93 23.39
CA LEU A 16 27.04 4.76 24.45
C LEU A 16 26.40 4.49 25.81
N PHE A 17 25.09 4.28 25.85
CA PHE A 17 24.38 3.90 27.07
C PHE A 17 24.93 2.58 27.64
N LEU A 18 25.04 1.54 26.80
CA LEU A 18 25.52 0.22 27.23
C LEU A 18 27.02 0.18 27.52
N ALA A 19 27.81 1.06 26.89
CA ALA A 19 29.20 1.27 27.28
C ALA A 19 29.34 1.76 28.73
N ASN A 20 28.38 2.55 29.23
CA ASN A 20 28.40 3.05 30.61
C ASN A 20 27.91 2.03 31.65
N GLU A 21 26.95 1.18 31.28
CA GLU A 21 26.41 0.12 32.15
C GLU A 21 27.40 -1.05 32.36
N GLY A 22 28.33 -1.25 31.42
CA GLY A 22 29.39 -2.25 31.52
C GLY A 22 29.19 -3.50 30.66
N ALA A 23 30.27 -4.28 30.52
CA ALA A 23 30.38 -5.40 29.59
C ALA A 23 29.38 -6.52 29.87
N PHE A 24 29.20 -6.87 31.14
CA PHE A 24 28.36 -7.99 31.52
C PHE A 24 26.87 -7.69 31.33
N SER A 25 26.43 -6.49 31.72
CA SER A 25 25.08 -5.99 31.45
C SER A 25 24.78 -5.94 29.94
N ALA A 26 25.72 -5.40 29.15
CA ALA A 26 25.60 -5.36 27.68
C ALA A 26 25.52 -6.77 27.06
N LEU A 27 26.26 -7.75 27.58
CA LEU A 27 26.19 -9.14 27.13
C LEU A 27 24.82 -9.77 27.39
N LEU A 28 24.26 -9.58 28.59
CA LEU A 28 22.94 -10.09 28.93
C LEU A 28 21.86 -9.45 28.05
N LEU A 29 21.98 -8.14 27.76
CA LEU A 29 21.06 -7.45 26.87
C LEU A 29 21.18 -7.95 25.42
N LEU A 30 22.39 -8.23 24.95
CA LEU A 30 22.62 -8.85 23.63
C LEU A 30 21.96 -10.22 23.53
N CYS A 31 22.17 -11.09 24.52
CA CYS A 31 21.54 -12.40 24.56
C CYS A 31 20.01 -12.28 24.60
N SER A 32 19.48 -11.35 25.39
CA SER A 32 18.05 -11.07 25.50
C SER A 32 17.45 -10.62 24.16
N SER A 33 18.12 -9.70 23.46
CA SER A 33 17.62 -9.17 22.18
C SER A 33 17.64 -10.23 21.08
N ILE A 34 18.69 -11.04 21.00
CA ILE A 34 18.79 -12.16 20.05
C ILE A 34 17.66 -13.18 20.30
N LEU A 35 17.49 -13.61 21.55
CA LEU A 35 16.46 -14.60 21.91
C LEU A 35 15.05 -14.05 21.71
N ALA A 36 14.77 -12.82 22.16
CA ALA A 36 13.48 -12.17 21.97
C ALA A 36 13.14 -11.98 20.49
N SER A 37 14.11 -11.55 19.69
CA SER A 37 13.90 -11.36 18.25
C SER A 37 13.67 -12.68 17.52
N THR A 38 14.39 -13.74 17.88
CA THR A 38 14.20 -15.07 17.30
C THR A 38 12.84 -15.65 17.70
N LEU A 39 12.44 -15.47 18.97
CA LEU A 39 11.13 -15.85 19.47
C LEU A 39 10.00 -15.11 18.72
N ALA A 40 10.15 -13.79 18.55
CA ALA A 40 9.19 -13.00 17.79
C ALA A 40 9.03 -13.52 16.36
N MET A 41 10.13 -13.85 15.69
CA MET A 41 10.08 -14.40 14.33
C MET A 41 9.43 -15.80 14.27
N GLY A 42 9.62 -16.63 15.29
CA GLY A 42 8.98 -17.95 15.35
C GLY A 42 7.48 -17.92 15.68
N VAL A 43 7.02 -16.88 16.38
CA VAL A 43 5.66 -16.84 16.96
C VAL A 43 4.73 -15.84 16.26
N TYR A 44 5.25 -14.84 15.53
CA TYR A 44 4.38 -13.76 15.02
C TYR A 44 3.30 -14.27 14.05
N GLU A 45 3.58 -15.26 13.19
CA GLU A 45 2.57 -15.81 12.26
C GLU A 45 1.38 -16.43 13.02
N PRO A 46 1.56 -17.45 13.88
CA PRO A 46 0.44 -18.02 14.64
C PRO A 46 -0.22 -17.00 15.57
N ALA A 47 0.55 -16.12 16.20
CA ALA A 47 -0.01 -15.08 17.08
C ALA A 47 -0.80 -14.01 16.30
N SER A 48 -0.47 -13.75 15.02
CA SER A 48 -1.20 -12.78 14.20
C SER A 48 -2.64 -13.23 13.93
N HIS A 49 -2.90 -14.54 13.93
CA HIS A 49 -4.25 -15.09 13.79
C HIS A 49 -5.12 -14.89 15.03
N LEU A 50 -4.53 -14.60 16.19
CA LEU A 50 -5.26 -14.28 17.42
C LEU A 50 -5.76 -12.83 17.46
N MET A 51 -5.22 -11.95 16.61
CA MET A 51 -5.68 -10.56 16.51
C MET A 51 -7.11 -10.50 15.95
N PRO A 52 -7.94 -9.53 16.38
CA PRO A 52 -9.27 -9.34 15.81
C PRO A 52 -9.26 -9.24 14.28
N LEU A 53 -10.26 -9.83 13.62
CA LEU A 53 -10.39 -9.83 12.15
C LEU A 53 -10.30 -8.42 11.54
N LYS A 54 -10.79 -7.38 12.24
CA LYS A 54 -10.67 -5.98 11.80
C LYS A 54 -9.21 -5.50 11.68
N ILE A 55 -8.32 -5.93 12.58
CA ILE A 55 -6.89 -5.56 12.54
C ILE A 55 -6.16 -6.38 11.48
N GLN A 56 -6.53 -7.65 11.34
CA GLN A 56 -6.06 -8.49 10.23
C GLN A 56 -6.47 -7.89 8.88
N ALA A 57 -7.67 -7.31 8.83
CA ALA A 57 -8.22 -6.72 7.63
C ALA A 57 -7.38 -5.56 7.09
N LEU A 58 -6.79 -4.79 7.99
CA LEU A 58 -5.98 -3.63 7.63
C LEU A 58 -4.54 -4.01 7.26
N GLY A 59 -4.14 -5.28 7.34
CA GLY A 59 -2.77 -5.73 7.05
C GLY A 59 -1.75 -5.40 8.16
N PHE A 60 -2.14 -4.72 9.24
CA PHE A 60 -1.25 -4.36 10.35
C PHE A 60 -0.92 -5.53 11.27
N ALA A 61 -1.76 -6.58 11.30
CA ALA A 61 -1.66 -7.65 12.28
C ALA A 61 -0.27 -8.31 12.33
N ARG A 62 0.39 -8.53 11.19
CA ARG A 62 1.70 -9.21 11.17
C ARG A 62 2.81 -8.37 11.80
N GLY A 63 3.02 -7.15 11.32
CA GLY A 63 4.06 -6.26 11.85
C GLY A 63 3.78 -5.84 13.29
N ALA A 64 2.51 -5.55 13.63
CA ALA A 64 2.13 -5.18 14.99
C ALA A 64 2.33 -6.34 15.98
N THR A 65 1.91 -7.56 15.62
CA THR A 65 2.14 -8.74 16.47
C THR A 65 3.63 -9.05 16.60
N PHE A 66 4.41 -8.97 15.52
CA PHE A 66 5.86 -9.16 15.59
C PHE A 66 6.51 -8.17 16.58
N LEU A 67 6.22 -6.87 16.43
CA LEU A 67 6.75 -5.83 17.32
C LEU A 67 6.32 -6.04 18.77
N LEU A 68 5.05 -6.41 19.00
CA LEU A 68 4.51 -6.67 20.33
C LEU A 68 5.19 -7.87 20.99
N VAL A 69 5.31 -8.99 20.29
CA VAL A 69 5.97 -10.21 20.80
C VAL A 69 7.45 -9.94 21.07
N PHE A 70 8.12 -9.18 20.19
CA PHE A 70 9.50 -8.77 20.42
C PHE A 70 9.64 -7.92 21.69
N LEU A 71 8.83 -6.86 21.84
CA LEU A 71 8.91 -5.97 23.00
C LEU A 71 8.59 -6.68 24.32
N LEU A 72 7.54 -7.50 24.34
CA LEU A 72 7.16 -8.28 25.52
C LEU A 72 8.22 -9.35 25.84
N GLY A 73 8.66 -10.10 24.84
CA GLY A 73 9.69 -11.13 24.99
C GLY A 73 11.00 -10.55 25.49
N PHE A 74 11.42 -9.42 24.92
CA PHE A 74 12.62 -8.68 25.33
C PHE A 74 12.51 -8.19 26.78
N SER A 75 11.39 -7.58 27.15
CA SER A 75 11.18 -7.07 28.52
C SER A 75 11.16 -8.20 29.56
N VAL A 76 10.50 -9.32 29.26
CA VAL A 76 10.43 -10.48 30.15
C VAL A 76 11.81 -11.13 30.29
N LEU A 77 12.51 -11.41 29.19
CA LEU A 77 13.85 -12.00 29.23
C LEU A 77 14.82 -11.10 29.98
N ARG A 78 14.75 -9.78 29.75
CA ARG A 78 15.57 -8.82 30.47
C ARG A 78 15.32 -8.86 31.98
N GLY A 79 14.06 -8.79 32.39
CA GLY A 79 13.67 -8.86 33.80
C GLY A 79 14.06 -10.20 34.46
N LEU A 80 13.99 -11.31 33.73
CA LEU A 80 14.48 -12.61 34.21
C LEU A 80 16.00 -12.59 34.42
N PHE A 81 16.77 -12.05 33.48
CA PHE A 81 18.22 -11.96 33.67
C PHE A 81 18.58 -11.04 34.84
N ASP A 82 17.92 -9.89 35.01
CA ASP A 82 18.12 -9.03 36.18
C ASP A 82 17.80 -9.74 37.50
N TYR A 83 16.76 -10.59 37.49
CA TYR A 83 16.37 -11.34 38.68
C TYR A 83 17.37 -12.44 39.04
N PHE A 84 17.85 -13.19 38.04
CA PHE A 84 18.76 -14.32 38.24
C PHE A 84 20.21 -13.88 38.43
N VAL A 85 20.62 -12.79 37.80
CA VAL A 85 22.00 -12.32 37.78
C VAL A 85 22.11 -11.08 38.67
N ARG A 86 22.26 -11.31 39.99
CA ARG A 86 22.28 -10.25 40.99
C ARG A 86 23.64 -9.57 41.19
N THR A 87 24.69 -10.09 40.57
CA THR A 87 26.07 -9.64 40.84
C THR A 87 26.79 -9.35 39.53
N ASP A 88 27.31 -8.12 39.43
CA ASP A 88 28.14 -7.71 38.32
C ASP A 88 29.57 -8.20 38.49
N VAL A 89 30.16 -8.61 37.36
CA VAL A 89 31.59 -8.91 37.29
C VAL A 89 32.35 -7.58 37.27
N ALA A 90 33.09 -7.30 38.34
CA ALA A 90 33.92 -6.09 38.43
C ALA A 90 35.14 -6.20 37.51
N LEU A 91 35.02 -5.67 36.30
CA LEU A 91 36.15 -5.47 35.39
C LEU A 91 36.78 -4.08 35.62
N PRO A 92 38.08 -3.89 35.32
CA PRO A 92 38.66 -2.55 35.31
C PRO A 92 37.88 -1.62 34.37
N LEU A 93 37.79 -0.33 34.72
CA LEU A 93 36.89 0.64 34.09
C LEU A 93 36.97 0.65 32.55
N TRP A 94 38.19 0.74 32.01
CA TRP A 94 38.40 0.85 30.56
C TRP A 94 38.05 -0.45 29.80
N PRO A 95 38.54 -1.64 30.18
CA PRO A 95 38.06 -2.90 29.63
C PRO A 95 36.54 -3.07 29.72
N ASN A 96 35.94 -2.70 30.86
CA ASN A 96 34.50 -2.82 31.07
C ASN A 96 33.70 -1.97 30.07
N ARG A 97 34.11 -0.71 29.90
CA ARG A 97 33.46 0.24 28.98
C ARG A 97 33.67 -0.13 27.52
N LEU A 98 34.86 -0.59 27.15
CA LEU A 98 35.17 -0.98 25.78
C LEU A 98 34.36 -2.22 25.37
N ALA A 99 34.37 -3.26 26.20
CA ALA A 99 33.58 -4.45 25.94
C ALA A 99 32.07 -4.15 25.99
N GLY A 100 31.62 -3.31 26.94
CA GLY A 100 30.24 -2.81 26.98
C GLY A 100 29.83 -2.05 25.72
N GLY A 101 30.72 -1.23 25.17
CA GLY A 101 30.50 -0.52 23.90
C GLY A 101 30.40 -1.46 22.70
N VAL A 102 31.31 -2.44 22.57
CA VAL A 102 31.26 -3.41 21.46
C VAL A 102 30.01 -4.28 21.52
N LEU A 103 29.70 -4.83 22.71
CA LEU A 103 28.50 -5.64 22.91
C LEU A 103 27.23 -4.79 22.77
N GLY A 104 27.28 -3.55 23.25
CA GLY A 104 26.21 -2.57 23.12
C GLY A 104 25.91 -2.21 21.68
N PHE A 105 26.94 -2.09 20.84
CA PHE A 105 26.79 -1.89 19.40
C PHE A 105 26.03 -3.04 18.75
N PHE A 106 26.44 -4.29 18.96
CA PHE A 106 25.71 -5.44 18.40
C PHE A 106 24.29 -5.55 18.97
N THR A 107 24.10 -5.22 20.25
CA THR A 107 22.76 -5.19 20.85
C THR A 107 21.87 -4.17 20.16
N ALA A 108 22.39 -2.97 19.91
CA ALA A 108 21.68 -1.91 19.20
C ALA A 108 21.36 -2.32 17.76
N MET A 109 22.28 -3.00 17.07
CA MET A 109 22.04 -3.56 15.73
C MET A 109 20.84 -4.52 15.73
N VAL A 110 20.78 -5.44 16.70
CA VAL A 110 19.65 -6.39 16.81
C VAL A 110 18.35 -5.65 17.10
N VAL A 111 18.32 -4.81 18.14
CA VAL A 111 17.10 -4.11 18.58
C VAL A 111 16.54 -3.22 17.47
N VAL A 112 17.40 -2.40 16.84
CA VAL A 112 16.98 -1.52 15.76
C VAL A 112 16.63 -2.32 14.51
N GLY A 113 17.38 -3.37 14.18
CA GLY A 113 17.09 -4.25 13.05
C GLY A 113 15.74 -4.94 13.18
N SER A 114 15.41 -5.51 14.35
CA SER A 114 14.10 -6.10 14.63
C SER A 114 12.99 -5.04 14.50
N GLY A 115 13.21 -3.83 15.04
CA GLY A 115 12.28 -2.71 14.89
C GLY A 115 12.01 -2.35 13.43
N LEU A 116 13.07 -2.25 12.61
CA LEU A 116 12.96 -1.95 11.18
C LEU A 116 12.26 -3.06 10.40
N ILE A 117 12.54 -4.33 10.71
CA ILE A 117 11.84 -5.47 10.09
C ILE A 117 10.34 -5.41 10.44
N GLY A 118 10.02 -5.21 11.72
CA GLY A 118 8.63 -5.06 12.17
C GLY A 118 7.91 -3.90 11.48
N LEU A 119 8.57 -2.76 11.29
CA LEU A 119 8.04 -1.63 10.52
C LEU A 119 7.86 -1.97 9.03
N GLN A 120 8.77 -2.75 8.43
CA GLN A 120 8.64 -3.21 7.04
C GLN A 120 7.55 -4.27 6.85
N MET A 121 7.11 -4.94 7.93
CA MET A 121 5.96 -5.84 7.91
C MET A 121 4.61 -5.10 8.01
N LEU A 122 4.61 -3.82 8.34
CA LEU A 122 3.41 -2.98 8.33
C LEU A 122 3.06 -2.58 6.89
N PRO A 123 1.78 -2.31 6.58
CA PRO A 123 1.33 -1.88 5.27
C PRO A 123 1.68 -0.40 5.02
N LEU A 124 2.96 -0.05 5.15
CA LEU A 124 3.47 1.30 4.90
C LEU A 124 3.85 1.46 3.42
N PRO A 125 3.75 2.68 2.86
CA PRO A 125 4.24 2.97 1.51
C PRO A 125 5.71 2.55 1.35
N THR A 126 6.14 2.05 0.19
CA THR A 126 7.50 1.51 -0.05
C THR A 126 8.64 2.42 0.41
N SER A 127 8.45 3.75 0.35
CA SER A 127 9.35 4.72 0.95
C SER A 127 8.89 5.16 2.35
N ILE A 128 9.78 5.01 3.35
CA ILE A 128 9.53 5.46 4.73
C ILE A 128 10.50 6.59 5.03
N ALA A 129 9.98 7.79 5.30
CA ALA A 129 10.79 8.99 5.59
C ALA A 129 11.95 9.22 4.57
N GLY A 130 11.64 9.00 3.29
CA GLY A 130 12.59 9.15 2.18
C GLY A 130 13.70 8.09 2.13
N TYR A 131 13.51 6.94 2.79
CA TYR A 131 14.31 5.74 2.58
C TYR A 131 13.50 4.72 1.76
N ASP A 132 14.07 4.29 0.65
CA ASP A 132 13.57 3.23 -0.22
C ASP A 132 14.74 2.28 -0.51
N ARG A 133 14.59 1.01 -0.09
CA ARG A 133 15.64 -0.02 -0.21
C ARG A 133 15.84 -0.49 -1.65
N TYR A 134 14.80 -0.42 -2.48
CA TYR A 134 14.85 -0.85 -3.86
C TYR A 134 14.25 0.25 -4.73
N PRO A 135 15.07 1.24 -5.15
CA PRO A 135 14.57 2.38 -5.88
C PRO A 135 13.95 1.91 -7.18
N SER A 136 12.72 2.37 -7.40
CA SER A 136 11.85 2.00 -8.51
C SER A 136 12.50 1.88 -9.88
N ALA A 137 13.51 2.68 -10.17
CA ALA A 137 14.18 2.72 -11.47
C ALA A 137 15.01 1.46 -11.81
N LYS A 138 15.51 0.74 -10.81
CA LYS A 138 16.40 -0.43 -11.01
C LYS A 138 15.72 -1.77 -10.72
N GLY A 139 14.44 -1.76 -10.34
CA GLY A 139 13.76 -2.96 -9.87
C GLY A 139 14.31 -3.45 -8.52
N MET A 140 14.05 -4.72 -8.20
CA MET A 140 14.49 -5.32 -6.93
C MET A 140 15.82 -6.08 -7.05
N ASP A 141 16.48 -6.07 -8.21
CA ASP A 141 17.65 -6.93 -8.44
C ASP A 141 18.91 -6.45 -7.75
N GLU A 142 19.01 -5.16 -7.48
CA GLU A 142 20.08 -4.55 -6.70
C GLU A 142 19.46 -3.72 -5.56
N PRO A 143 19.78 -3.99 -4.29
CA PRO A 143 19.44 -3.05 -3.23
C PRO A 143 20.13 -1.72 -3.52
N SER A 144 19.39 -0.60 -3.43
CA SER A 144 20.08 0.69 -3.25
C SER A 144 20.87 0.58 -1.95
N SER A 145 22.07 1.17 -1.94
CA SER A 145 22.92 1.32 -0.75
C SER A 145 22.10 1.23 0.54
N GLY A 146 22.24 0.12 1.28
CA GLY A 146 21.40 -0.17 2.45
C GLY A 146 21.42 0.96 3.47
N VAL A 147 20.54 0.89 4.47
CA VAL A 147 20.70 1.74 5.67
C VAL A 147 22.15 1.60 6.14
N TRP A 148 22.81 2.71 6.48
CA TRP A 148 24.20 2.63 6.95
C TRP A 148 24.27 1.63 8.11
N LEU A 149 25.19 0.66 8.01
CA LEU A 149 25.37 -0.52 8.88
C LEU A 149 24.43 -1.72 8.64
N ASP A 150 23.33 -1.57 7.90
CA ASP A 150 22.35 -2.62 7.57
C ASP A 150 21.85 -3.44 8.78
N PRO A 151 21.32 -2.78 9.84
CA PRO A 151 20.94 -3.45 11.09
C PRO A 151 19.87 -4.52 10.92
N ASP A 152 18.91 -4.34 10.01
CA ASP A 152 17.91 -5.35 9.70
C ASP A 152 18.48 -6.53 8.90
N GLY A 153 19.44 -6.30 7.99
CA GLY A 153 20.22 -7.38 7.37
C GLY A 153 21.03 -8.18 8.38
N PHE A 154 21.67 -7.50 9.33
CA PHE A 154 22.37 -8.14 10.45
C PHE A 154 21.43 -9.00 11.30
N THR A 155 20.26 -8.47 11.68
CA THR A 155 19.25 -9.21 12.44
C THR A 155 18.72 -10.42 11.67
N GLN A 156 18.44 -10.28 10.36
CA GLN A 156 18.05 -11.40 9.52
C GLN A 156 19.13 -12.50 9.51
N GLY A 157 20.41 -12.13 9.37
CA GLY A 157 21.52 -13.07 9.39
C GLY A 157 21.61 -13.84 10.72
N ILE A 158 21.29 -13.21 11.85
CA ILE A 158 21.18 -13.91 13.14
C ILE A 158 20.03 -14.92 13.13
N TRP A 159 18.86 -14.59 12.57
CA TRP A 159 17.75 -15.54 12.47
C TRP A 159 18.10 -16.73 11.59
N GLU A 160 18.78 -16.50 10.47
CA GLU A 160 19.30 -17.56 9.61
C GLU A 160 20.27 -18.47 10.37
N LEU A 161 21.22 -17.88 11.12
CA LEU A 161 22.15 -18.63 11.95
C LEU A 161 21.44 -19.46 13.03
N MET A 162 20.50 -18.86 13.78
CA MET A 162 19.83 -19.53 14.89
C MET A 162 18.90 -20.64 14.41
N SER A 163 18.17 -20.41 13.31
CA SER A 163 17.24 -21.38 12.73
C SER A 163 17.93 -22.51 11.96
N GLY A 164 19.16 -22.29 11.47
CA GLY A 164 19.99 -23.34 10.88
C GLY A 164 20.67 -24.23 11.92
N ASN A 165 20.59 -23.87 13.21
CA ASN A 165 21.25 -24.56 14.32
C ASN A 165 20.24 -24.95 15.43
N SER A 166 20.46 -24.47 16.66
CA SER A 166 19.79 -24.96 17.87
C SER A 166 18.34 -24.55 18.03
N LEU A 167 17.89 -23.50 17.31
CA LEU A 167 16.50 -23.01 17.34
C LEU A 167 15.76 -23.31 16.03
N GLY A 168 16.26 -24.26 15.23
CA GLY A 168 15.66 -24.68 13.97
C GLY A 168 14.42 -25.55 14.14
N GLY A 169 13.42 -25.31 13.30
CA GLY A 169 12.33 -26.25 13.06
C GLY A 169 12.69 -27.29 11.99
N PRO A 170 11.70 -27.99 11.42
CA PRO A 170 11.91 -28.93 10.30
C PRO A 170 12.49 -28.29 9.03
N LYS A 171 12.42 -26.96 8.93
CA LYS A 171 12.97 -26.16 7.83
C LYS A 171 13.73 -24.98 8.44
N ALA A 172 14.91 -24.69 7.90
CA ALA A 172 15.66 -23.51 8.30
C ALA A 172 14.98 -22.24 7.78
N PHE A 173 15.19 -21.11 8.46
CA PHE A 173 14.57 -19.84 8.07
C PHE A 173 14.95 -19.45 6.64
N ALA A 174 16.25 -19.55 6.29
CA ALA A 174 16.78 -19.24 4.97
C ALA A 174 16.20 -20.12 3.83
N GLU A 175 15.67 -21.30 4.15
CA GLU A 175 15.04 -22.17 3.14
C GLU A 175 13.66 -21.64 2.71
N VAL A 176 12.96 -20.96 3.61
CA VAL A 176 11.61 -20.41 3.38
C VAL A 176 11.69 -18.92 3.02
N HIS A 177 12.62 -18.20 3.64
CA HIS A 177 12.80 -16.76 3.57
C HIS A 177 14.28 -16.43 3.26
N PRO A 178 14.79 -16.79 2.08
CA PRO A 178 16.21 -16.61 1.75
C PRO A 178 16.65 -15.15 1.73
N ASP A 179 15.72 -14.23 1.47
CA ASP A 179 15.95 -12.79 1.55
C ASP A 179 14.62 -12.14 1.97
N LEU A 180 14.42 -12.16 3.30
CA LEU A 180 13.21 -11.64 3.93
C LEU A 180 13.01 -10.16 3.61
N LEU A 181 14.08 -9.36 3.60
CA LEU A 181 13.97 -7.91 3.40
C LEU A 181 13.45 -7.56 2.01
N ARG A 182 13.90 -8.26 0.97
CA ARG A 182 13.36 -8.11 -0.39
C ARG A 182 11.93 -8.64 -0.50
N GLU A 183 11.61 -9.72 0.21
CA GLU A 183 10.26 -10.26 0.30
C GLU A 183 9.29 -9.23 0.92
N LEU A 184 9.63 -8.66 2.08
CA LEU A 184 8.81 -7.65 2.76
C LEU A 184 8.62 -6.38 1.91
N TYR A 185 9.68 -5.97 1.20
CA TYR A 185 9.56 -4.89 0.22
C TYR A 185 8.54 -5.24 -0.87
N GLY A 186 8.62 -6.44 -1.44
CA GLY A 186 7.72 -6.91 -2.48
C GLY A 186 6.25 -6.95 -2.02
N TYR A 187 6.00 -7.26 -0.74
CA TYR A 187 4.65 -7.24 -0.16
C TYR A 187 4.06 -5.84 -0.04
N ARG A 188 4.89 -4.84 0.28
CA ARG A 188 4.48 -3.43 0.39
C ARG A 188 4.31 -2.73 -0.95
N ASN A 189 4.95 -3.25 -2.00
CA ASN A 189 4.80 -2.74 -3.35
C ASN A 189 3.46 -3.21 -3.96
N THR A 190 2.34 -2.60 -3.56
CA THR A 190 1.00 -2.87 -4.09
C THR A 190 0.58 -1.89 -5.17
N VAL A 191 -0.48 -2.26 -5.90
CA VAL A 191 -1.11 -1.40 -6.90
C VAL A 191 -1.75 -0.18 -6.24
N GLN A 192 -2.44 -0.40 -5.12
CA GLN A 192 -3.11 0.63 -4.32
C GLN A 192 -2.94 0.34 -2.83
N PHE A 193 -3.00 1.38 -2.02
CA PHE A 193 -2.91 1.28 -0.55
C PHE A 193 -4.08 0.47 0.05
N SER A 194 -5.25 0.49 -0.59
CA SER A 194 -6.43 -0.26 -0.16
C SER A 194 -6.42 -1.73 -0.57
N ASP A 195 -5.47 -2.17 -1.39
CA ASP A 195 -5.44 -3.55 -1.86
C ASP A 195 -4.87 -4.48 -0.78
N TRP A 196 -5.51 -5.63 -0.64
CA TRP A 196 -5.06 -6.65 0.29
C TRP A 196 -3.66 -7.17 -0.06
N HIS A 197 -2.77 -7.11 0.94
CA HIS A 197 -1.39 -7.58 0.87
C HIS A 197 -1.26 -9.10 1.09
N THR A 198 -2.33 -9.76 1.55
CA THR A 198 -2.36 -11.19 1.89
C THR A 198 -3.36 -11.95 1.01
N LEU A 199 -3.02 -13.18 0.61
CA LEU A 199 -3.92 -14.15 -0.03
C LEU A 199 -4.10 -15.38 0.87
N PRO A 200 -5.31 -15.73 1.32
CA PRO A 200 -5.54 -16.97 2.07
C PRO A 200 -5.03 -18.21 1.31
N ALA A 201 -4.31 -19.09 1.99
CA ALA A 201 -3.63 -20.23 1.35
C ALA A 201 -4.58 -21.18 0.61
N ASN A 202 -5.82 -21.32 1.08
CA ASN A 202 -6.87 -22.14 0.46
C ASN A 202 -7.38 -21.60 -0.89
N LEU A 203 -7.16 -20.31 -1.17
CA LEU A 203 -7.59 -19.68 -2.43
C LEU A 203 -6.56 -19.86 -3.54
N LEU A 204 -5.29 -20.11 -3.21
CA LEU A 204 -4.24 -20.40 -4.19
C LEU A 204 -4.15 -21.89 -4.50
N LYS A 205 -4.14 -22.23 -5.79
CA LYS A 205 -3.84 -23.59 -6.27
C LYS A 205 -2.84 -23.54 -7.40
N VAL A 206 -1.86 -24.45 -7.40
CA VAL A 206 -0.87 -24.57 -8.47
C VAL A 206 -1.05 -25.92 -9.16
N PRO A 207 -1.85 -26.01 -10.24
CA PRO A 207 -2.08 -27.26 -10.95
C PRO A 207 -0.90 -27.73 -11.81
N PHE A 208 0.04 -26.83 -12.15
CA PHE A 208 1.13 -27.15 -13.06
C PHE A 208 2.38 -26.33 -12.74
N ALA A 209 3.54 -26.98 -12.73
CA ALA A 209 4.84 -26.35 -12.58
C ALA A 209 5.89 -27.19 -13.31
N SER A 210 6.61 -26.61 -14.28
CA SER A 210 7.61 -27.35 -15.06
C SER A 210 8.67 -26.43 -15.68
N SER A 211 9.86 -27.01 -15.91
CA SER A 211 10.94 -26.36 -16.67
C SER A 211 10.66 -26.45 -18.17
N ILE A 212 10.79 -25.34 -18.89
CA ILE A 212 10.68 -25.31 -20.36
C ILE A 212 12.08 -25.50 -20.93
N ILE A 213 12.40 -26.74 -21.31
CA ILE A 213 13.74 -27.12 -21.78
C ILE A 213 13.88 -27.00 -23.30
N LYS A 214 12.77 -27.11 -24.06
CA LYS A 214 12.83 -27.15 -25.52
C LYS A 214 12.88 -25.74 -26.12
N VAL A 215 13.95 -25.44 -26.86
CA VAL A 215 14.16 -24.14 -27.55
C VAL A 215 12.96 -23.75 -28.42
N ASN A 216 12.42 -24.70 -29.21
CA ASN A 216 11.25 -24.44 -30.06
C ASN A 216 10.02 -23.99 -29.26
N ALA A 217 9.88 -24.43 -28.00
CA ALA A 217 8.77 -24.00 -27.15
C ALA A 217 8.97 -22.56 -26.65
N LEU A 218 10.21 -22.14 -26.37
CA LEU A 218 10.51 -20.75 -25.99
C LEU A 218 10.21 -19.80 -27.13
N GLU A 219 10.66 -20.13 -28.34
CA GLU A 219 10.40 -19.34 -29.55
C GLU A 219 8.89 -19.25 -29.84
N PHE A 220 8.18 -20.38 -29.79
CA PHE A 220 6.72 -20.41 -29.98
C PHE A 220 5.98 -19.52 -28.98
N LEU A 221 6.43 -19.51 -27.71
CA LEU A 221 5.83 -18.69 -26.66
C LEU A 221 6.31 -17.23 -26.69
N GLY A 222 7.33 -16.90 -27.49
CA GLY A 222 7.98 -15.58 -27.50
C GLY A 222 8.79 -15.28 -26.23
N ILE A 223 9.25 -16.29 -25.51
CA ILE A 223 10.08 -16.13 -24.31
C ILE A 223 11.54 -15.94 -24.74
N PRO A 224 12.23 -14.87 -24.28
CA PRO A 224 13.65 -14.69 -24.58
C PRO A 224 14.49 -15.85 -24.05
N ASP A 225 15.40 -16.36 -24.89
CA ASP A 225 16.33 -17.44 -24.54
C ASP A 225 17.13 -17.08 -23.26
N PRO A 226 17.09 -17.89 -22.19
CA PRO A 226 17.90 -17.67 -21.01
C PRO A 226 19.36 -18.06 -21.32
N SER A 227 20.14 -17.13 -21.88
CA SER A 227 21.59 -17.32 -22.09
C SER A 227 22.35 -17.83 -20.86
N ASN A 228 21.83 -17.58 -19.64
CA ASN A 228 22.41 -18.05 -18.38
C ASN A 228 21.35 -18.52 -17.36
N GLY A 229 20.54 -19.53 -17.70
CA GLY A 229 19.59 -20.12 -16.76
C GLY A 229 18.65 -21.14 -17.40
N GLN A 230 17.56 -21.44 -16.71
CA GLN A 230 16.43 -22.18 -17.27
C GLN A 230 15.13 -21.37 -17.07
N ILE A 231 14.20 -21.53 -18.01
CA ILE A 231 12.86 -20.95 -17.88
C ILE A 231 11.99 -21.93 -17.12
N PHE A 232 11.32 -21.44 -16.08
CA PHE A 232 10.40 -22.21 -15.28
C PHE A 232 9.01 -21.60 -15.37
N LEU A 233 8.01 -22.44 -15.68
CA LEU A 233 6.62 -22.02 -15.83
C LEU A 233 5.80 -22.53 -14.66
N VAL A 234 5.08 -21.64 -14.00
CA VAL A 234 4.14 -21.98 -12.92
C VAL A 234 2.75 -21.48 -13.27
N ARG A 235 1.79 -22.39 -13.37
CA ARG A 235 0.38 -22.03 -13.50
C ARG A 235 -0.25 -21.91 -12.13
N ALA A 236 -0.74 -20.72 -11.80
CA ALA A 236 -1.44 -20.43 -10.57
C ALA A 236 -2.92 -20.17 -10.84
N PHE A 237 -3.78 -20.74 -10.01
CA PHE A 237 -5.21 -20.45 -9.93
C PHE A 237 -5.47 -19.73 -8.62
N VAL A 238 -6.09 -18.55 -8.71
CA VAL A 238 -6.57 -17.81 -7.54
C VAL A 238 -8.09 -17.85 -7.57
N ASN A 239 -8.68 -18.55 -6.61
CA ASN A 239 -10.13 -18.64 -6.49
C ASN A 239 -10.69 -17.35 -5.88
N HIS A 240 -11.82 -16.89 -6.39
CA HIS A 240 -12.61 -15.87 -5.70
C HIS A 240 -13.08 -16.45 -4.36
N GLY A 241 -12.86 -15.72 -3.27
CA GLY A 241 -13.37 -16.11 -1.96
C GLY A 241 -14.90 -16.03 -1.93
N SER A 242 -15.55 -16.90 -1.16
CA SER A 242 -17.00 -16.80 -0.87
C SER A 242 -17.30 -16.02 0.41
N GLN A 243 -16.28 -15.71 1.20
CA GLN A 243 -16.34 -14.98 2.46
C GLN A 243 -15.19 -13.99 2.51
N GLU A 244 -15.42 -12.83 3.14
CA GLU A 244 -14.35 -11.88 3.43
C GLU A 244 -13.25 -12.54 4.29
N PRO A 245 -11.97 -12.16 4.10
CA PRO A 245 -11.50 -11.11 3.20
C PRO A 245 -11.43 -11.56 1.74
N ASP A 246 -12.14 -10.85 0.87
CA ASP A 246 -11.96 -11.00 -0.58
C ASP A 246 -10.58 -10.41 -0.93
N VAL A 247 -9.86 -11.03 -1.87
CA VAL A 247 -8.45 -10.70 -2.13
C VAL A 247 -8.25 -9.34 -2.83
N SER A 248 -9.37 -8.64 -3.04
CA SER A 248 -9.46 -7.34 -3.67
C SER A 248 -10.41 -6.43 -2.90
N SER A 249 -10.07 -5.16 -2.85
CA SER A 249 -10.92 -4.11 -2.26
C SER A 249 -12.21 -3.88 -3.06
N LEU A 250 -12.29 -4.38 -4.29
CA LEU A 250 -13.43 -4.24 -5.20
C LEU A 250 -13.74 -5.61 -5.80
N GLN A 251 -14.85 -6.23 -5.37
CA GLN A 251 -15.37 -7.61 -5.58
C GLN A 251 -15.32 -8.23 -7.01
N SER A 252 -14.63 -7.63 -7.96
CA SER A 252 -14.58 -8.07 -9.37
C SER A 252 -13.17 -8.35 -9.88
N TYR A 253 -12.11 -7.86 -9.24
CA TYR A 253 -10.76 -7.85 -9.83
C TYR A 253 -9.68 -8.37 -8.90
N PHE A 254 -8.84 -9.27 -9.36
CA PHE A 254 -7.61 -9.61 -8.66
C PHE A 254 -6.50 -8.64 -9.07
N ARG A 255 -5.90 -7.99 -8.08
CA ARG A 255 -4.79 -7.05 -8.29
C ARG A 255 -3.54 -7.60 -7.65
N ILE A 256 -2.44 -7.59 -8.40
CA ILE A 256 -1.15 -8.07 -7.94
C ILE A 256 -0.02 -7.34 -8.65
N THR A 257 1.09 -7.11 -7.96
CA THR A 257 2.35 -6.72 -8.62
C THR A 257 3.24 -7.94 -8.77
N PRO A 258 4.09 -8.01 -9.80
CA PRO A 258 5.06 -9.10 -9.95
C PRO A 258 5.95 -9.31 -8.71
N THR A 259 6.18 -8.28 -7.90
CA THR A 259 6.95 -8.39 -6.65
C THR A 259 6.24 -9.14 -5.54
N GLN A 260 4.93 -9.35 -5.65
CA GLN A 260 4.14 -10.15 -4.70
C GLN A 260 4.08 -11.62 -5.08
N VAL A 261 4.70 -12.02 -6.19
CA VAL A 261 4.81 -13.41 -6.64
C VAL A 261 6.28 -13.79 -6.60
N ARG A 262 6.59 -14.90 -5.94
CA ARG A 262 7.97 -15.40 -5.92
C ARG A 262 8.05 -16.92 -5.98
N LEU A 263 9.23 -17.36 -6.38
CA LEU A 263 9.62 -18.76 -6.49
C LEU A 263 10.90 -18.95 -5.67
N VAL A 264 10.90 -19.91 -4.76
CA VAL A 264 12.09 -20.28 -3.98
C VAL A 264 12.63 -21.62 -4.47
N THR A 265 13.95 -21.76 -4.53
CA THR A 265 14.64 -22.97 -4.99
C THR A 265 15.31 -23.73 -3.86
N ASN A 266 15.74 -24.96 -4.15
CA ASN A 266 16.50 -25.81 -3.24
C ASN A 266 17.87 -25.22 -2.82
N MET A 267 18.35 -24.19 -3.53
CA MET A 267 19.60 -23.49 -3.20
C MET A 267 19.37 -22.29 -2.27
N GLY A 268 18.16 -22.13 -1.73
CA GLY A 268 17.83 -20.97 -0.88
C GLY A 268 17.91 -19.65 -1.65
N ARG A 269 17.48 -19.64 -2.92
CA ARG A 269 17.39 -18.42 -3.73
C ARG A 269 15.95 -18.14 -4.06
N GLN A 270 15.59 -16.86 -4.08
CA GLN A 270 14.27 -16.40 -4.51
C GLN A 270 14.32 -15.70 -5.86
N TYR A 271 13.30 -15.94 -6.67
CA TYR A 271 13.14 -15.40 -8.01
C TYR A 271 11.76 -14.77 -8.15
N TYR A 272 11.72 -13.67 -8.90
CA TYR A 272 10.50 -12.98 -9.27
C TYR A 272 10.17 -13.27 -10.74
N PRO A 273 8.90 -13.22 -11.14
CA PRO A 273 8.53 -13.53 -12.51
C PRO A 273 9.08 -12.47 -13.47
N ILE A 274 9.66 -12.93 -14.58
CA ILE A 274 10.13 -12.07 -15.68
C ILE A 274 8.99 -11.69 -16.64
N GLY A 275 7.86 -12.40 -16.53
CA GLY A 275 6.66 -12.19 -17.33
C GLY A 275 5.60 -13.24 -17.04
N TYR A 276 4.56 -13.24 -17.87
CA TYR A 276 3.49 -14.22 -17.83
C TYR A 276 3.02 -14.57 -19.24
N LEU A 277 2.30 -15.68 -19.40
CA LEU A 277 1.72 -16.07 -20.70
C LEU A 277 0.30 -15.53 -20.84
N LYS A 278 0.14 -14.45 -21.61
CA LYS A 278 -1.16 -13.89 -22.00
C LYS A 278 -1.95 -14.95 -22.78
N TYR A 279 -3.16 -15.25 -22.30
CA TYR A 279 -4.03 -16.30 -22.84
C TYR A 279 -3.37 -17.69 -22.91
N GLY A 280 -2.33 -17.91 -22.10
CA GLY A 280 -1.57 -19.14 -22.06
C GLY A 280 -0.62 -19.41 -23.22
N LEU A 281 -0.46 -18.48 -24.17
CA LEU A 281 0.34 -18.70 -25.38
C LEU A 281 1.37 -17.61 -25.67
N HIS A 282 1.12 -16.36 -25.26
CA HIS A 282 1.98 -15.24 -25.65
C HIS A 282 2.70 -14.67 -24.43
N PHE A 283 4.02 -14.79 -24.39
CA PHE A 283 4.83 -14.19 -23.35
C PHE A 283 4.66 -12.66 -23.35
N LYS A 284 4.31 -12.13 -22.20
CA LYS A 284 4.27 -10.71 -21.92
C LYS A 284 5.28 -10.42 -20.80
N PRO A 285 6.36 -9.68 -21.08
CA PRO A 285 7.31 -9.29 -20.04
C PRO A 285 6.62 -8.38 -19.03
N VAL A 286 7.04 -8.45 -17.78
CA VAL A 286 6.54 -7.58 -16.71
C VAL A 286 7.67 -6.81 -16.08
N ASN A 287 7.43 -5.53 -15.81
CA ASN A 287 8.26 -4.77 -14.90
C ASN A 287 7.77 -5.05 -13.48
N SER A 288 8.70 -5.20 -12.52
CA SER A 288 8.41 -5.46 -11.10
C SER A 288 7.32 -4.56 -10.54
N GLN A 289 7.24 -3.31 -10.98
CA GLN A 289 6.29 -2.32 -10.45
C GLN A 289 5.00 -2.20 -11.24
N THR A 290 4.91 -2.80 -12.43
CA THR A 290 3.70 -2.67 -13.24
C THR A 290 2.59 -3.51 -12.61
N PRO A 291 1.50 -2.89 -12.14
CA PRO A 291 0.40 -3.62 -11.58
C PRO A 291 -0.25 -4.50 -12.65
N ILE A 292 -0.59 -5.71 -12.26
CA ILE A 292 -1.42 -6.64 -13.02
C ILE A 292 -2.78 -6.64 -12.34
N VAL A 293 -3.80 -6.42 -13.15
CA VAL A 293 -5.19 -6.45 -12.71
C VAL A 293 -5.88 -7.42 -13.64
N ASP A 294 -6.52 -8.41 -13.05
CA ASP A 294 -7.14 -9.52 -13.76
C ASP A 294 -8.58 -9.69 -13.30
N ASP A 295 -9.45 -10.02 -14.24
CA ASP A 295 -10.84 -10.34 -13.98
C ASP A 295 -11.00 -11.80 -13.59
N TYR A 296 -11.89 -12.06 -12.62
CA TYR A 296 -12.23 -13.42 -12.26
C TYR A 296 -13.15 -14.06 -13.31
N GLN A 297 -12.64 -15.08 -13.98
CA GLN A 297 -13.33 -15.81 -15.04
C GLN A 297 -13.98 -17.10 -14.52
N PRO A 298 -15.17 -17.49 -15.02
CA PRO A 298 -15.77 -18.77 -14.69
C PRO A 298 -14.94 -19.95 -15.23
N TYR A 299 -14.42 -20.79 -14.34
CA TYR A 299 -13.70 -22.01 -14.68
C TYR A 299 -14.08 -23.15 -13.74
N LYS A 300 -14.64 -24.23 -14.31
CA LYS A 300 -15.09 -25.43 -13.58
C LYS A 300 -15.97 -25.11 -12.36
N GLY A 301 -16.97 -24.23 -12.55
CA GLY A 301 -17.94 -23.87 -11.50
C GLY A 301 -17.45 -22.86 -10.47
N HIS A 302 -16.24 -22.30 -10.63
CA HIS A 302 -15.69 -21.28 -9.74
C HIS A 302 -15.26 -20.06 -10.54
N ARG A 303 -15.35 -18.87 -9.93
CA ARG A 303 -14.73 -17.66 -10.46
C ARG A 303 -13.25 -17.67 -10.05
N ARG A 304 -12.34 -17.65 -11.03
CA ARG A 304 -10.89 -17.78 -10.79
C ARG A 304 -10.09 -16.86 -11.70
N VAL A 305 -8.93 -16.44 -11.21
CA VAL A 305 -7.87 -15.84 -12.03
C VAL A 305 -6.87 -16.96 -12.33
N ILE A 306 -6.57 -17.14 -13.60
CA ILE A 306 -5.64 -18.16 -14.07
C ILE A 306 -4.44 -17.43 -14.67
N GLU A 307 -3.27 -17.61 -14.04
CA GLU A 307 -2.05 -17.00 -14.54
C GLU A 307 -0.91 -18.00 -14.72
N ASN A 308 -0.14 -17.79 -15.78
CA ASN A 308 1.02 -18.61 -16.12
C ASN A 308 2.28 -17.77 -15.94
N TRP A 309 2.84 -17.81 -14.74
CA TRP A 309 4.03 -17.06 -14.36
C TRP A 309 5.28 -17.70 -14.96
N VAL A 310 6.12 -16.87 -15.57
CA VAL A 310 7.38 -17.27 -16.19
C VAL A 310 8.52 -16.74 -15.34
N PHE A 311 9.38 -17.66 -14.88
CA PHE A 311 10.56 -17.36 -14.09
C PHE A 311 11.81 -17.72 -14.87
N ARG A 312 12.90 -17.00 -14.60
CA ARG A 312 14.25 -17.39 -15.00
C ARG A 312 15.02 -17.77 -13.74
N ILE A 313 15.39 -19.04 -13.62
CA ILE A 313 16.11 -19.58 -12.46
C ILE A 313 17.47 -20.16 -12.86
N GLY A 314 18.34 -20.45 -11.89
CA GLY A 314 19.62 -21.10 -12.16
C GLY A 314 19.47 -22.48 -12.83
N LYS A 315 20.40 -22.84 -13.72
CA LYS A 315 20.35 -24.06 -14.55
C LYS A 315 20.23 -25.37 -13.75
N HIS A 316 20.78 -25.40 -12.55
CA HIS A 316 20.82 -26.58 -11.67
C HIS A 316 19.90 -26.46 -10.46
N GLU A 317 19.05 -25.43 -10.43
CA GLU A 317 18.16 -25.17 -9.32
C GLU A 317 16.80 -25.82 -9.55
N THR A 318 16.22 -26.39 -8.50
CA THR A 318 14.87 -26.96 -8.54
C THR A 318 13.95 -26.15 -7.64
N PRO A 319 12.83 -25.62 -8.17
CA PRO A 319 11.88 -24.89 -7.34
C PRO A 319 11.24 -25.75 -6.25
N THR A 320 11.22 -25.25 -5.03
CA THR A 320 10.69 -25.94 -3.85
C THR A 320 9.39 -25.31 -3.36
N LEU A 321 9.25 -23.98 -3.50
CA LEU A 321 8.12 -23.20 -3.00
C LEU A 321 7.68 -22.17 -4.04
N PHE A 322 6.37 -22.06 -4.23
CA PHE A 322 5.74 -20.93 -4.92
C PHE A 322 4.91 -20.14 -3.92
N GLU A 323 5.01 -18.82 -3.97
CA GLU A 323 4.28 -17.94 -3.07
C GLU A 323 3.64 -16.77 -3.82
N MET A 324 2.45 -16.38 -3.35
CA MET A 324 1.69 -15.25 -3.84
C MET A 324 1.09 -14.46 -2.68
N LYS A 325 1.23 -13.12 -2.70
CA LYS A 325 0.68 -12.19 -1.68
C LYS A 325 0.91 -12.67 -0.24
N ALA A 326 2.17 -12.82 0.15
CA ALA A 326 2.66 -13.00 1.52
C ALA A 326 2.23 -14.19 2.38
N THR A 327 1.09 -14.81 2.11
CA THR A 327 0.48 -15.86 2.93
C THR A 327 0.20 -17.11 2.12
N ALA A 328 -0.08 -16.99 0.82
CA ALA A 328 -0.43 -18.15 0.02
C ALA A 328 0.84 -18.83 -0.50
N ARG A 329 1.17 -19.96 0.11
CA ARG A 329 2.34 -20.78 -0.19
C ARG A 329 1.92 -22.15 -0.70
N VAL A 330 2.58 -22.63 -1.75
CA VAL A 330 2.38 -23.98 -2.29
C VAL A 330 3.74 -24.65 -2.49
N ALA A 331 3.92 -25.82 -1.88
CA ALA A 331 5.09 -26.65 -2.10
C ALA A 331 5.06 -27.21 -3.54
N LEU A 332 6.13 -26.99 -4.31
CA LEU A 332 6.16 -27.36 -5.72
C LEU A 332 6.66 -28.78 -5.98
N SER A 333 7.44 -29.38 -5.08
CA SER A 333 8.05 -30.70 -5.31
C SER A 333 7.06 -31.78 -5.78
N PRO A 334 5.86 -31.95 -5.15
CA PRO A 334 4.88 -32.94 -5.62
C PRO A 334 4.31 -32.61 -7.01
N ILE A 335 4.12 -31.31 -7.30
CA ILE A 335 3.52 -30.82 -8.55
C ILE A 335 4.50 -31.00 -9.71
N ILE A 336 5.79 -30.74 -9.48
CA ILE A 336 6.85 -30.92 -10.48
C ILE A 336 6.96 -32.39 -10.87
N GLN A 337 6.95 -33.30 -9.89
CA GLN A 337 6.98 -34.75 -10.14
C GLN A 337 5.77 -35.22 -10.97
N ALA A 338 4.57 -34.68 -10.68
CA ALA A 338 3.38 -34.96 -11.47
C ALA A 338 3.43 -34.36 -12.89
N SER A 339 4.01 -33.16 -13.03
CA SER A 339 4.10 -32.43 -14.29
C SER A 339 5.19 -32.97 -15.23
N ALA A 340 6.23 -33.62 -14.70
CA ALA A 340 7.31 -34.21 -15.48
C ALA A 340 6.83 -35.23 -16.53
N LYS A 341 5.64 -35.80 -16.36
CA LYS A 341 5.03 -36.78 -17.27
C LYS A 341 4.06 -36.17 -18.29
N GLY A 342 3.76 -34.87 -18.22
CA GLY A 342 2.66 -34.25 -18.96
C GLY A 342 3.09 -33.05 -19.81
N THR A 343 2.39 -32.85 -20.94
CA THR A 343 2.39 -31.57 -21.67
C THR A 343 1.66 -30.52 -20.86
N LEU A 344 2.06 -29.24 -20.99
CA LEU A 344 1.33 -28.11 -20.40
C LEU A 344 -0.16 -28.25 -20.73
N PRO A 345 -1.06 -28.38 -19.74
CA PRO A 345 -2.48 -28.56 -20.04
C PRO A 345 -2.98 -27.36 -20.83
N THR A 346 -3.55 -27.58 -22.02
CA THR A 346 -4.17 -26.50 -22.78
C THR A 346 -5.46 -26.08 -22.09
N ILE A 347 -5.53 -24.81 -21.70
CA ILE A 347 -6.75 -24.18 -21.17
C ILE A 347 -7.22 -23.22 -22.26
N ALA A 348 -8.53 -23.22 -22.56
CA ALA A 348 -9.08 -22.31 -23.56
C ALA A 348 -8.77 -20.86 -23.19
N ALA A 349 -8.42 -20.04 -24.20
CA ALA A 349 -8.08 -18.63 -24.03
C ALA A 349 -9.14 -17.85 -23.24
N SER A 350 -10.43 -18.23 -23.37
CA SER A 350 -11.57 -17.64 -22.67
C SER A 350 -11.55 -17.76 -21.15
N TYR A 351 -10.76 -18.70 -20.60
CA TYR A 351 -10.64 -18.88 -19.15
C TYR A 351 -9.49 -18.08 -18.52
N TYR A 352 -8.63 -17.50 -19.35
CA TYR A 352 -7.64 -16.53 -18.89
C TYR A 352 -8.30 -15.17 -18.67
N PRO A 353 -7.68 -14.28 -17.87
CA PRO A 353 -8.11 -12.90 -17.79
C PRO A 353 -8.21 -12.28 -19.19
N GLN A 354 -9.38 -11.77 -19.54
CA GLN A 354 -9.63 -11.28 -20.90
C GLN A 354 -9.08 -9.87 -21.10
N HIS A 355 -8.93 -9.12 -20.01
CA HIS A 355 -8.69 -7.69 -20.05
C HIS A 355 -7.45 -7.30 -19.25
N PRO A 356 -6.29 -7.06 -19.90
CA PRO A 356 -5.23 -6.32 -19.25
C PRO A 356 -5.70 -4.87 -19.05
N TYR A 357 -6.17 -4.55 -17.85
CA TYR A 357 -6.64 -3.20 -17.46
C TYR A 357 -5.56 -2.11 -17.64
N ASN A 358 -4.30 -2.53 -17.79
CA ASN A 358 -3.09 -1.74 -17.93
C ASN A 358 -3.14 -0.74 -19.11
N ASN A 359 -4.06 -0.90 -20.06
CA ASN A 359 -4.16 -0.07 -21.27
C ASN A 359 -5.50 0.68 -21.41
N SER A 360 -6.30 0.77 -20.35
CA SER A 360 -7.52 1.59 -20.38
C SER A 360 -7.11 3.07 -20.32
N THR A 361 -6.81 3.67 -21.47
CA THR A 361 -6.49 5.09 -21.55
C THR A 361 -7.80 5.87 -21.66
N MET A 362 -8.05 6.75 -20.71
CA MET A 362 -9.19 7.66 -20.79
C MET A 362 -8.70 9.00 -21.35
N THR A 363 -9.22 9.39 -22.52
CA THR A 363 -8.98 10.75 -23.01
C THR A 363 -10.08 11.65 -22.45
N LEU A 364 -9.75 12.43 -21.43
CA LEU A 364 -10.66 13.45 -20.92
C LEU A 364 -10.53 14.71 -21.79
N THR A 365 -11.57 14.99 -22.57
CA THR A 365 -11.68 16.27 -23.30
C THR A 365 -12.64 17.17 -22.53
N ALA A 366 -12.10 18.11 -21.76
CA ALA A 366 -12.90 19.14 -21.12
C ALA A 366 -13.07 20.34 -22.08
N LYS A 367 -14.32 20.76 -22.34
CA LYS A 367 -14.58 22.06 -22.95
C LYS A 367 -14.66 23.09 -21.84
N ILE A 368 -13.62 23.90 -21.71
CA ILE A 368 -13.59 24.98 -20.72
C ILE A 368 -14.16 26.25 -21.37
N PRO A 369 -15.16 26.90 -20.76
CA PRO A 369 -15.65 28.20 -21.21
C PRO A 369 -14.51 29.21 -21.42
N SER A 370 -14.55 29.95 -22.53
CA SER A 370 -13.59 31.02 -22.81
C SER A 370 -13.58 32.06 -21.68
N GLY A 371 -12.40 32.44 -21.21
CA GLY A 371 -12.22 33.43 -20.13
C GLY A 371 -11.96 32.83 -18.75
N LEU A 372 -12.10 31.50 -18.59
CA LEU A 372 -11.60 30.82 -17.40
C LEU A 372 -10.07 30.68 -17.50
N GLY A 373 -9.37 30.96 -16.41
CA GLY A 373 -7.93 30.76 -16.31
C GLY A 373 -7.53 29.28 -16.37
N PRO A 374 -6.26 28.94 -16.10
CA PRO A 374 -5.81 27.55 -16.09
C PRO A 374 -6.63 26.72 -15.09
N VAL A 375 -7.32 25.69 -15.59
CA VAL A 375 -8.14 24.78 -14.78
C VAL A 375 -7.25 23.62 -14.33
N LYS A 376 -7.32 23.30 -13.04
CA LYS A 376 -6.65 22.14 -12.45
C LYS A 376 -7.62 20.98 -12.37
N PHE A 377 -7.15 19.78 -12.69
CA PHE A 377 -7.90 18.54 -12.64
C PHE A 377 -7.23 17.57 -11.69
N VAL A 378 -8.03 16.86 -10.92
CA VAL A 378 -7.61 15.71 -10.14
C VAL A 378 -8.62 14.60 -10.31
N VAL A 379 -8.12 13.37 -10.33
CA VAL A 379 -8.96 12.17 -10.34
C VAL A 379 -8.76 11.43 -9.03
N LEU A 380 -9.86 11.21 -8.33
CA LEU A 380 -9.90 10.61 -7.00
C LEU A 380 -10.81 9.39 -7.01
N PRO A 381 -10.64 8.42 -6.11
CA PRO A 381 -11.66 7.40 -5.86
C PRO A 381 -13.02 8.07 -5.56
N THR A 382 -14.15 7.41 -5.80
CA THR A 382 -15.48 8.03 -5.54
C THR A 382 -15.75 8.41 -4.10
N SER A 383 -15.07 7.75 -3.16
CA SER A 383 -15.22 7.99 -1.74
C SER A 383 -13.87 8.21 -1.07
N ILE A 384 -13.91 8.89 0.06
CA ILE A 384 -12.80 9.12 0.97
C ILE A 384 -13.09 8.41 2.30
N GLY A 385 -12.05 7.85 2.92
CA GLY A 385 -12.17 7.25 4.25
C GLY A 385 -12.48 8.32 5.29
N MET A 386 -13.44 8.06 6.17
CA MET A 386 -13.87 9.04 7.18
C MET A 386 -12.75 9.45 8.15
N ASN A 387 -11.87 8.51 8.48
CA ASN A 387 -10.68 8.75 9.29
C ASN A 387 -9.72 9.81 8.70
N GLN A 388 -9.74 10.02 7.38
CA GLN A 388 -8.93 11.04 6.71
C GLN A 388 -9.62 12.41 6.70
N MET A 389 -10.94 12.45 6.93
CA MET A 389 -11.78 13.65 6.89
C MET A 389 -12.18 14.17 8.26
N GLU A 390 -12.07 13.36 9.31
CA GLU A 390 -12.64 13.61 10.64
C GLU A 390 -12.34 15.02 11.18
N GLY A 391 -11.08 15.44 11.15
CA GLY A 391 -10.69 16.78 11.62
C GLY A 391 -11.30 17.92 10.80
N LEU A 392 -11.41 17.76 9.48
CA LEU A 392 -12.02 18.76 8.60
C LEU A 392 -13.55 18.76 8.71
N ALA A 393 -14.15 17.57 8.84
CA ALA A 393 -15.58 17.41 9.02
C ALA A 393 -16.04 18.03 10.35
N HIS A 394 -15.26 17.87 11.42
CA HIS A 394 -15.55 18.48 12.72
C HIS A 394 -15.45 20.02 12.69
N ASP A 395 -14.40 20.59 12.07
CA ASP A 395 -14.31 22.05 11.86
C ASP A 395 -15.48 22.58 11.02
N ALA A 396 -15.83 21.88 9.93
CA ALA A 396 -16.96 22.26 9.09
C ALA A 396 -18.30 22.18 9.84
N LEU A 397 -18.50 21.15 10.67
CA LEU A 397 -19.71 20.99 11.47
C LEU A 397 -19.84 22.13 12.49
N ASN A 398 -18.79 22.45 13.23
CA ASN A 398 -18.81 23.53 14.23
C ASN A 398 -19.13 24.89 13.58
N ARG A 399 -18.60 25.14 12.38
CA ARG A 399 -18.91 26.36 11.62
C ARG A 399 -20.34 26.38 11.08
N LEU A 400 -20.84 25.26 10.57
CA LEU A 400 -22.22 25.17 10.10
C LEU A 400 -23.23 25.30 11.23
N ASP A 401 -22.91 24.77 12.42
CA ASP A 401 -23.71 24.93 13.64
C ASP A 401 -23.78 26.39 14.07
N GLN A 402 -22.64 27.09 14.05
CA GLN A 402 -22.61 28.53 14.29
C GLN A 402 -23.45 29.31 13.27
N ILE A 403 -23.31 29.02 11.98
CA ILE A 403 -24.12 29.64 10.92
C ILE A 403 -25.61 29.37 11.15
N HIS A 404 -25.98 28.14 11.52
CA HIS A 404 -27.36 27.77 11.79
C HIS A 404 -27.93 28.53 13.00
N HIS A 405 -27.15 28.62 14.08
CA HIS A 405 -27.52 29.40 15.27
C HIS A 405 -27.71 30.88 14.96
N ASP A 406 -26.78 31.49 14.22
CA ASP A 406 -26.85 32.89 13.79
C ASP A 406 -28.09 33.16 12.91
N LEU A 407 -28.54 32.17 12.13
CA LEU A 407 -29.76 32.28 11.31
C LEU A 407 -31.06 32.18 12.14
N ASP A 408 -31.06 31.35 13.19
CA ASP A 408 -32.24 31.09 14.03
C ASP A 408 -32.47 32.18 15.08
N VAL A 409 -31.42 32.76 15.66
CA VAL A 409 -31.54 33.72 16.78
C VAL A 409 -31.83 35.15 16.29
N ASP A 410 -31.23 35.59 15.18
CA ASP A 410 -31.17 37.02 14.81
C ASP A 410 -32.25 37.50 13.82
N HIS A 411 -33.32 36.74 13.55
CA HIS A 411 -34.35 37.10 12.55
C HIS A 411 -33.71 37.56 11.22
N GLN A 412 -32.99 36.64 10.58
CA GLN A 412 -32.28 36.85 9.32
C GLN A 412 -31.21 37.96 9.41
N PRO A 413 -29.92 37.59 9.57
CA PRO A 413 -28.85 38.57 9.69
C PRO A 413 -28.89 39.57 8.52
N ALA A 414 -28.56 40.83 8.77
CA ALA A 414 -28.86 41.97 7.88
C ALA A 414 -28.46 41.78 6.40
N TRP A 415 -27.49 40.91 6.11
CA TRP A 415 -27.19 40.51 4.75
C TRP A 415 -28.36 39.81 4.07
N VAL A 416 -29.07 38.87 4.70
CA VAL A 416 -30.19 38.10 4.13
C VAL A 416 -31.34 39.01 3.62
N ASN A 417 -31.64 40.11 4.32
CA ASN A 417 -32.66 41.07 3.88
C ASN A 417 -32.16 42.02 2.76
N SER A 418 -30.85 42.23 2.64
CA SER A 418 -30.24 42.95 1.50
C SER A 418 -29.97 42.05 0.26
N VAL A 419 -30.23 40.75 0.39
CA VAL A 419 -29.74 39.66 -0.47
C VAL A 419 -30.76 39.14 -1.47
N ASN A 420 -31.96 39.74 -1.56
CA ASN A 420 -32.87 39.48 -2.68
C ASN A 420 -32.24 39.75 -4.08
N ASN A 421 -31.02 40.33 -4.14
CA ASN A 421 -30.23 40.52 -5.35
C ASN A 421 -28.84 39.83 -5.37
N ILE A 422 -28.42 39.10 -4.32
CA ILE A 422 -27.16 38.33 -4.36
C ILE A 422 -27.48 36.89 -4.75
N LYS A 423 -27.30 36.56 -6.03
CA LYS A 423 -27.38 35.17 -6.51
C LYS A 423 -26.27 34.33 -5.85
N GLY A 424 -26.66 33.32 -5.07
CA GLY A 424 -25.74 32.31 -4.52
C GLY A 424 -25.57 32.28 -3.00
N THR A 425 -26.24 33.14 -2.24
CA THR A 425 -26.32 32.97 -0.77
C THR A 425 -27.19 31.77 -0.42
N PRO A 426 -26.70 30.83 0.41
CA PRO A 426 -27.49 29.67 0.81
C PRO A 426 -28.74 30.15 1.56
N THR A 427 -29.91 29.76 1.06
CA THR A 427 -31.16 29.93 1.81
C THR A 427 -31.05 29.17 3.13
N ALA A 428 -31.86 29.53 4.15
CA ALA A 428 -31.93 28.74 5.38
C ALA A 428 -32.16 27.24 5.10
N ALA A 429 -32.98 26.92 4.09
CA ALA A 429 -33.17 25.55 3.61
C ALA A 429 -31.88 24.89 3.09
N ALA A 430 -31.04 25.62 2.34
CA ALA A 430 -29.75 25.10 1.87
C ALA A 430 -28.75 24.91 3.03
N ALA A 431 -28.71 25.86 3.98
CA ALA A 431 -27.89 25.72 5.19
C ALA A 431 -28.30 24.50 6.03
N SER A 432 -29.61 24.29 6.25
CA SER A 432 -30.11 23.07 6.91
C SER A 432 -29.80 21.80 6.12
N GLN A 433 -29.81 21.84 4.78
CA GLN A 433 -29.40 20.69 3.96
C GLN A 433 -27.90 20.37 4.16
N PHE A 434 -27.02 21.36 4.15
CA PHE A 434 -25.58 21.15 4.40
C PHE A 434 -25.30 20.69 5.82
N TYR A 435 -26.03 21.21 6.80
CA TYR A 435 -25.96 20.75 8.19
C TYR A 435 -26.39 19.28 8.32
N ASN A 436 -27.49 18.88 7.68
CA ASN A 436 -27.92 17.48 7.65
C ASN A 436 -26.93 16.57 6.90
N VAL A 437 -26.25 17.06 5.85
CA VAL A 437 -25.15 16.32 5.22
C VAL A 437 -23.97 16.20 6.20
N ALA A 438 -23.59 17.27 6.89
CA ALA A 438 -22.51 17.26 7.88
C ALA A 438 -22.81 16.30 9.06
N LEU A 439 -24.04 16.30 9.56
CA LEU A 439 -24.50 15.35 10.58
C LEU A 439 -24.48 13.91 10.06
N ARG A 440 -24.88 13.66 8.81
CA ARG A 440 -24.77 12.32 8.20
C ARG A 440 -23.32 11.91 8.06
N ILE A 441 -22.42 12.80 7.63
CA ILE A 441 -20.97 12.55 7.58
C ILE A 441 -20.45 12.20 8.98
N ASN A 442 -20.82 12.97 10.00
CA ASN A 442 -20.41 12.71 11.39
C ASN A 442 -21.04 11.43 11.97
N GLY A 443 -22.26 11.08 11.54
CA GLY A 443 -23.04 9.92 12.01
C GLY A 443 -22.81 8.63 11.23
N THR A 444 -22.21 8.67 10.02
CA THR A 444 -21.87 7.50 9.19
C THR A 444 -20.61 6.77 9.68
N ALA A 445 -20.39 6.79 10.99
CA ALA A 445 -19.32 6.06 11.67
C ALA A 445 -19.35 4.54 11.39
N ASN A 446 -20.44 3.99 10.85
CA ASN A 446 -20.61 2.57 10.60
C ASN A 446 -20.11 2.10 9.21
N ASP A 447 -20.09 2.98 8.22
CA ASP A 447 -19.84 2.65 6.80
C ASP A 447 -18.40 2.99 6.37
N GLY A 448 -17.71 3.82 7.16
CA GLY A 448 -16.28 4.14 7.03
C GLY A 448 -15.89 5.03 5.85
N THR A 449 -16.79 5.36 4.92
CA THR A 449 -16.47 6.20 3.74
C THR A 449 -17.56 7.20 3.39
N VAL A 450 -17.18 8.35 2.80
CA VAL A 450 -18.09 9.41 2.34
C VAL A 450 -17.77 9.78 0.90
N SER A 451 -18.77 10.12 0.08
CA SER A 451 -18.55 10.54 -1.30
C SER A 451 -17.79 11.87 -1.36
N TRP A 452 -16.87 12.04 -2.31
CA TRP A 452 -16.14 13.31 -2.45
C TRP A 452 -17.07 14.50 -2.72
N SER A 453 -18.18 14.26 -3.43
CA SER A 453 -19.19 15.29 -3.68
C SER A 453 -19.81 15.79 -2.38
N ASP A 454 -20.20 14.89 -1.47
CA ASP A 454 -20.81 15.27 -0.20
C ASP A 454 -19.77 15.92 0.72
N ALA A 455 -18.58 15.34 0.79
CA ALA A 455 -17.46 15.86 1.58
C ALA A 455 -17.13 17.31 1.18
N LEU A 456 -16.90 17.56 -0.12
CA LEU A 456 -16.54 18.90 -0.60
C LEU A 456 -17.69 19.89 -0.49
N ALA A 457 -18.93 19.47 -0.76
CA ALA A 457 -20.09 20.32 -0.58
C ALA A 457 -20.19 20.81 0.87
N THR A 458 -20.07 19.90 1.85
CA THR A 458 -20.07 20.25 3.28
C THR A 458 -18.89 21.13 3.67
N LEU A 459 -17.68 20.76 3.27
CA LEU A 459 -16.47 21.53 3.60
C LEU A 459 -16.55 22.96 3.03
N LEU A 460 -16.98 23.13 1.79
CA LEU A 460 -17.08 24.44 1.15
C LEU A 460 -18.25 25.27 1.70
N ALA A 461 -19.38 24.65 2.00
CA ALA A 461 -20.53 25.32 2.61
C ALA A 461 -20.20 25.89 4.01
N SER A 462 -19.25 25.29 4.73
CA SER A 462 -18.78 25.83 6.02
C SER A 462 -17.95 27.12 5.92
N GLN A 463 -17.61 27.56 4.70
CA GLN A 463 -16.74 28.73 4.46
C GLN A 463 -17.53 30.00 4.05
N VAL A 464 -18.84 30.03 4.29
CA VAL A 464 -19.68 31.22 4.05
C VAL A 464 -19.23 32.39 4.94
N GLY A 465 -19.05 33.55 4.34
CA GLY A 465 -18.75 34.83 4.98
C GLY A 465 -19.92 35.80 4.86
N GLN A 466 -19.76 37.02 5.38
CA GLN A 466 -20.84 38.02 5.39
C GLN A 466 -21.00 38.71 4.03
N THR A 467 -19.94 38.72 3.20
CA THR A 467 -19.94 39.31 1.86
C THR A 467 -19.44 38.30 0.83
N THR A 468 -19.76 38.53 -0.44
CA THR A 468 -19.29 37.69 -1.55
C THR A 468 -17.77 37.57 -1.60
N ASP A 469 -17.05 38.68 -1.38
CA ASP A 469 -15.58 38.69 -1.36
C ASP A 469 -15.00 37.92 -0.17
N GLN A 470 -15.65 38.00 0.99
CA GLN A 470 -15.26 37.20 2.16
C GLN A 470 -15.49 35.71 1.93
N CYS A 471 -16.65 35.31 1.40
CA CYS A 471 -16.93 33.92 1.02
C CYS A 471 -15.84 33.41 0.08
N ARG A 472 -15.56 34.17 -0.98
CA ARG A 472 -14.55 33.82 -1.97
C ARG A 472 -13.16 33.66 -1.35
N THR A 473 -12.73 34.62 -0.54
CA THR A 473 -11.41 34.59 0.11
C THR A 473 -11.29 33.39 1.06
N ARG A 474 -12.33 33.11 1.85
CA ARG A 474 -12.38 31.96 2.76
C ARG A 474 -12.35 30.64 2.00
N ILE A 475 -13.18 30.48 0.97
CA ILE A 475 -13.22 29.28 0.12
C ILE A 475 -11.85 29.02 -0.52
N VAL A 476 -11.24 30.04 -1.14
CA VAL A 476 -9.93 29.89 -1.80
C VAL A 476 -8.85 29.52 -0.78
N THR A 477 -8.84 30.20 0.37
CA THR A 477 -7.84 29.94 1.43
C THR A 477 -8.01 28.55 2.01
N TYR A 478 -9.24 28.17 2.37
CA TYR A 478 -9.55 26.85 2.93
C TYR A 478 -9.29 25.73 1.92
N PHE A 479 -9.65 25.93 0.65
CA PHE A 479 -9.37 24.95 -0.39
C PHE A 479 -7.87 24.73 -0.56
N ASN A 480 -7.07 25.80 -0.62
CA ASN A 480 -5.63 25.67 -0.81
C ASN A 480 -4.90 25.10 0.42
N ASN A 481 -5.36 25.44 1.63
CA ASN A 481 -4.66 25.07 2.87
C ASN A 481 -5.12 23.72 3.44
N SER A 482 -6.37 23.31 3.20
CA SER A 482 -6.97 22.13 3.84
C SER A 482 -7.36 21.07 2.82
N ILE A 483 -8.15 21.43 1.81
CA ILE A 483 -8.70 20.47 0.85
C ILE A 483 -7.62 19.98 -0.12
N LEU A 484 -6.80 20.88 -0.66
CA LEU A 484 -5.80 20.53 -1.66
C LEU A 484 -4.71 19.58 -1.12
N PRO A 485 -4.18 19.76 0.10
CA PRO A 485 -3.30 18.76 0.72
C PRO A 485 -3.97 17.39 0.87
N LEU A 486 -5.24 17.35 1.27
CA LEU A 486 -5.98 16.09 1.38
C LEU A 486 -6.18 15.43 0.01
N ILE A 487 -6.55 16.19 -1.01
CA ILE A 487 -6.63 15.72 -2.39
C ILE A 487 -5.28 15.15 -2.84
N LYS A 488 -4.16 15.80 -2.49
CA LYS A 488 -2.80 15.32 -2.83
C LYS A 488 -2.39 14.04 -2.11
N THR A 489 -2.94 13.73 -0.93
CA THR A 489 -2.66 12.46 -0.26
C THR A 489 -3.45 11.30 -0.87
N GLN A 490 -4.61 11.59 -1.45
CA GLN A 490 -5.47 10.57 -2.07
C GLN A 490 -5.26 10.41 -3.58
N SER A 491 -4.71 11.42 -4.25
CA SER A 491 -4.42 11.38 -5.69
C SER A 491 -2.94 11.31 -5.96
N SER A 492 -2.55 10.44 -6.90
CA SER A 492 -1.20 10.41 -7.43
C SER A 492 -0.97 11.42 -8.57
N LEU A 493 -2.04 12.08 -9.08
CA LEU A 493 -1.99 12.81 -10.34
C LEU A 493 -2.84 14.09 -10.30
N ILE A 494 -2.17 15.25 -10.32
CA ILE A 494 -2.78 16.57 -10.53
C ILE A 494 -2.36 17.08 -11.91
N TYR A 495 -3.33 17.46 -12.73
CA TYR A 495 -3.11 18.00 -14.06
C TYR A 495 -3.51 19.48 -14.10
N THR A 496 -2.86 20.25 -14.95
CA THR A 496 -3.23 21.64 -15.24
C THR A 496 -3.44 21.74 -16.74
N THR A 497 -4.53 22.37 -17.17
CA THR A 497 -4.74 22.64 -18.59
C THR A 497 -3.81 23.72 -19.07
N ASP A 498 -3.50 23.67 -20.35
CA ASP A 498 -2.93 24.82 -21.03
C ASP A 498 -3.96 25.96 -21.16
N VAL A 499 -3.51 27.10 -21.70
CA VAL A 499 -4.35 28.28 -21.95
C VAL A 499 -5.49 28.03 -22.94
N SER A 500 -5.45 26.93 -23.70
CA SER A 500 -6.52 26.52 -24.61
C SER A 500 -7.56 25.61 -23.95
N GLY A 501 -7.40 25.35 -22.65
CA GLY A 501 -8.25 24.44 -21.89
C GLY A 501 -8.01 22.97 -22.20
N LYS A 502 -6.91 22.63 -22.90
CA LYS A 502 -6.56 21.25 -23.22
C LYS A 502 -5.62 20.68 -22.16
N ILE A 503 -5.82 19.40 -21.83
CA ILE A 503 -4.87 18.65 -21.02
C ILE A 503 -3.78 18.15 -21.96
N ALA A 504 -2.54 18.55 -21.71
CA ALA A 504 -1.41 18.28 -22.61
C ALA A 504 -1.10 16.79 -22.79
N LYS A 505 -1.58 15.91 -21.90
CA LYS A 505 -1.39 14.45 -21.96
C LYS A 505 -2.69 13.72 -21.59
N PRO A 506 -3.01 12.59 -22.25
CA PRO A 506 -4.11 11.71 -21.84
C PRO A 506 -3.98 11.30 -20.38
N LEU A 507 -5.13 11.11 -19.72
CA LEU A 507 -5.18 10.77 -18.31
C LEU A 507 -5.32 9.26 -18.16
N HIS A 508 -4.31 8.62 -17.58
CA HIS A 508 -4.30 7.19 -17.37
C HIS A 508 -4.83 6.89 -15.97
N VAL A 509 -6.07 6.41 -15.89
CA VAL A 509 -6.71 5.95 -14.64
C VAL A 509 -7.20 4.53 -14.80
N ALA A 510 -6.95 3.70 -13.78
CA ALA A 510 -7.43 2.33 -13.76
C ALA A 510 -8.97 2.30 -13.74
N PRO A 511 -9.65 1.28 -14.26
CA PRO A 511 -11.10 1.19 -14.13
C PRO A 511 -11.58 1.10 -12.69
N GLY A 512 -12.73 1.71 -12.44
CA GLY A 512 -13.27 1.92 -11.10
C GLY A 512 -14.23 3.09 -11.08
N SER A 513 -14.78 3.34 -9.90
CA SER A 513 -15.58 4.53 -9.65
C SER A 513 -14.65 5.66 -9.25
N TRP A 514 -14.62 6.73 -10.04
CA TRP A 514 -13.79 7.89 -9.80
C TRP A 514 -14.63 9.16 -9.67
N THR A 515 -14.17 10.10 -8.87
CA THR A 515 -14.62 11.47 -8.88
C THR A 515 -13.55 12.33 -9.53
N ILE A 516 -13.91 13.02 -10.61
CA ILE A 516 -13.06 14.04 -11.20
C ILE A 516 -13.47 15.37 -10.59
N ILE A 517 -12.49 16.04 -9.98
CA ILE A 517 -12.64 17.41 -9.49
C ILE A 517 -11.83 18.30 -10.42
N ALA A 518 -12.48 19.31 -10.95
CA ALA A 518 -11.83 20.37 -11.70
C ALA A 518 -12.05 21.69 -10.95
N TRP A 519 -11.03 22.53 -10.82
CA TRP A 519 -11.19 23.84 -10.20
C TRP A 519 -10.34 24.92 -10.86
N CYS A 520 -10.84 26.15 -10.79
CA CYS A 520 -10.17 27.35 -11.25
C CYS A 520 -10.49 28.50 -10.30
N PHE A 521 -9.47 29.25 -9.91
CA PHE A 521 -9.61 30.49 -9.16
C PHE A 521 -9.07 31.62 -10.06
N ASN A 522 -9.94 32.53 -10.50
CA ASN A 522 -9.57 33.71 -11.29
C ASN A 522 -10.07 34.99 -10.60
N SER A 523 -9.83 36.17 -11.20
CA SER A 523 -10.30 37.47 -10.69
C SER A 523 -11.82 37.54 -10.55
N ASP A 524 -12.55 36.76 -11.35
CA ASP A 524 -14.00 36.85 -11.52
C ASP A 524 -14.77 35.86 -10.64
N GLY A 525 -14.08 34.90 -10.00
CA GLY A 525 -14.70 33.95 -9.09
C GLY A 525 -13.87 32.73 -8.74
N ALA A 526 -14.48 31.86 -7.93
CA ALA A 526 -13.97 30.55 -7.59
C ALA A 526 -14.90 29.49 -8.18
N TRP A 527 -14.36 28.67 -9.08
CA TRP A 527 -15.12 27.65 -9.78
C TRP A 527 -14.61 26.27 -9.40
N ILE A 528 -15.51 25.42 -8.92
CA ILE A 528 -15.23 24.03 -8.56
C ILE A 528 -16.30 23.16 -9.20
N TRP A 529 -15.88 22.31 -10.13
CA TRP A 529 -16.70 21.32 -10.81
C TRP A 529 -16.38 19.94 -10.30
N MET A 530 -17.41 19.13 -10.08
CA MET A 530 -17.27 17.74 -9.69
C MET A 530 -18.11 16.86 -10.60
N LYS A 531 -17.53 15.73 -11.02
CA LYS A 531 -18.27 14.73 -11.77
C LYS A 531 -17.85 13.35 -11.32
N ASN A 532 -18.81 12.61 -10.77
CA ASN A 532 -18.66 11.19 -10.51
C ASN A 532 -18.75 10.46 -11.84
N ILE A 533 -17.74 9.64 -12.11
CA ILE A 533 -17.59 8.89 -13.33
C ILE A 533 -17.30 7.46 -12.93
N THR A 534 -18.27 6.59 -13.17
CA THR A 534 -18.04 5.16 -13.08
C THR A 534 -17.43 4.71 -14.39
N LEU A 535 -16.15 4.38 -14.36
CA LEU A 535 -15.47 3.82 -15.52
C LEU A 535 -15.77 2.32 -15.58
N HIS A 536 -16.85 2.02 -16.28
CA HIS A 536 -17.04 0.72 -16.90
C HIS A 536 -16.15 0.65 -18.16
N GLN A 537 -15.71 -0.56 -18.51
CA GLN A 537 -14.75 -0.83 -19.59
C GLN A 537 -14.91 0.04 -20.86
N GLN A 538 -13.77 0.35 -21.49
CA GLN A 538 -13.63 0.68 -22.92
C GLN A 538 -14.70 1.60 -23.53
N GLN A 539 -15.05 2.69 -22.85
CA GLN A 539 -15.72 3.80 -23.50
C GLN A 539 -14.75 4.97 -23.69
N ASN A 540 -14.50 5.33 -24.95
CA ASN A 540 -14.00 6.65 -25.31
C ASN A 540 -15.12 7.67 -25.03
N ASN A 541 -15.36 7.94 -23.76
CA ASN A 541 -16.33 8.93 -23.34
C ASN A 541 -15.67 10.30 -23.40
N ALA A 542 -16.04 11.09 -24.41
CA ALA A 542 -15.86 12.53 -24.32
C ALA A 542 -16.75 13.03 -23.17
N ILE A 543 -16.11 13.39 -22.06
CA ILE A 543 -16.84 13.94 -20.92
C ILE A 543 -17.03 15.42 -21.17
N ASP A 544 -18.21 15.77 -21.68
CA ASP A 544 -18.63 17.16 -21.69
C ASP A 544 -18.86 17.59 -20.23
N LEU A 545 -18.02 18.50 -19.75
CA LEU A 545 -18.26 19.28 -18.54
C LEU A 545 -19.17 20.45 -18.92
N GLY A 546 -20.33 20.14 -19.49
CA GLY A 546 -21.34 21.13 -19.80
C GLY A 546 -21.83 21.82 -18.51
N PRO A 547 -22.53 22.96 -18.65
CA PRO A 547 -22.97 23.79 -17.53
C PRO A 547 -23.90 23.07 -16.51
N ASN A 548 -24.40 21.87 -16.84
CA ASN A 548 -25.32 21.07 -16.01
C ASN A 548 -24.63 19.94 -15.22
N SER A 549 -23.30 19.84 -15.24
CA SER A 549 -22.56 18.99 -14.28
C SER A 549 -22.73 19.60 -12.88
N TYR A 550 -22.79 18.81 -11.79
CA TYR A 550 -22.84 19.34 -10.41
C TYR A 550 -21.59 20.18 -10.12
N ALA A 551 -21.61 21.41 -10.60
CA ALA A 551 -20.79 22.47 -10.08
C ALA A 551 -21.30 22.68 -8.66
N ALA A 552 -20.41 22.82 -7.69
CA ALA A 552 -20.68 23.71 -6.57
C ALA A 552 -20.70 25.18 -7.09
N GLY A 553 -21.29 25.40 -8.26
CA GLY A 553 -21.35 26.61 -9.06
C GLY A 553 -22.65 27.36 -8.80
N TYR A 554 -23.02 27.42 -7.52
CA TYR A 554 -24.01 28.38 -7.03
C TYR A 554 -23.43 29.23 -5.91
N LEU A 555 -22.14 29.57 -5.96
CA LEU A 555 -21.54 30.52 -5.01
C LEU A 555 -20.97 31.81 -5.60
N THR A 556 -20.84 31.95 -6.93
CA THR A 556 -20.62 33.26 -7.56
C THR A 556 -21.04 33.27 -9.03
N LYS A 557 -22.35 33.31 -9.29
CA LYS A 557 -22.93 34.12 -10.39
C LYS A 557 -24.44 34.25 -10.24
#